data_AF-A0A935KGS8-F1
#
_entry.id   AF-A0A935KGS8-F1
#
_cell.length_a   1.000
_cell.length_b   1.000
_cell.length_c   1.000
_cell.angle_alpha   90.00
_cell.angle_beta   90.00
_cell.angle_gamma   90.00
#
_symmetry.space_group_name_H-M   'P 1'
#
loop_
_entity.id
_entity.type
_entity.pdbx_description
1 polymer ?
#
loop_
_entity_poly.entity_id
_entity_poly.type
_entity_poly.pdbx_seq_one_letter_code
_entity_poly.pdbx_strand_id
1 'polypeptide(L)' 'MNDIKVVYKNGKEFVVEKDDTTNIKMVGDSLIVHQGIETQYIGLNDVEKIRESRFDFGGTFSLIVGTLVLIILIIVSCSR' A
#
# COMPACT_ATOMS: atom_id res chain seq x y z
N MET A 1 -14.96 6.42 -11.51
CA MET A 1 -14.22 7.29 -10.58
C MET A 1 -13.19 6.42 -9.89
N ASN A 2 -11.93 6.83 -9.86
CA ASN A 2 -10.83 6.08 -9.26
C ASN A 2 -10.54 6.69 -7.90
N ASP A 3 -10.99 6.08 -6.83
CA ASP A 3 -10.82 6.56 -5.46
C ASP A 3 -10.17 5.48 -4.57
N ILE A 4 -9.37 5.94 -3.62
CA ILE A 4 -8.77 5.13 -2.55
C ILE A 4 -9.54 5.43 -1.28
N LYS A 5 -10.14 4.41 -0.69
CA LYS A 5 -10.75 4.47 0.63
C LYS A 5 -9.90 3.69 1.63
N VAL A 6 -9.36 4.41 2.60
CA VAL A 6 -8.71 3.84 3.79
C VAL A 6 -9.73 3.83 4.93
N VAL A 7 -9.97 2.65 5.51
CA VAL A 7 -10.83 2.49 6.69
C VAL A 7 -9.94 2.14 7.87
N TYR A 8 -10.01 2.97 8.90
CA TYR A 8 -9.26 2.80 10.14
C TYR A 8 -10.00 1.86 11.10
N LYS A 9 -9.27 1.24 12.04
CA LYS A 9 -9.81 0.33 13.05
C LYS A 9 -10.85 0.99 13.97
N ASN A 10 -10.80 2.31 14.10
CA ASN A 10 -11.79 3.09 14.86
C ASN A 10 -13.07 3.40 14.04
N GLY A 11 -13.20 2.87 12.83
CA GLY A 11 -14.34 3.12 11.94
C GLY A 11 -14.28 4.43 11.17
N LYS A 12 -13.23 5.26 11.37
CA LYS A 12 -13.01 6.46 10.55
C LYS A 12 -12.69 6.03 9.12
N GLU A 13 -13.17 6.80 8.15
CA GLU A 13 -12.85 6.61 6.75
C GLU A 13 -12.07 7.81 6.24
N PHE A 14 -11.11 7.55 5.36
CA PHE A 14 -10.37 8.55 4.63
C PHE A 14 -10.44 8.18 3.15
N VAL A 15 -10.95 9.10 2.34
CA VAL A 15 -11.18 8.89 0.91
C VAL A 15 -10.35 9.89 0.14
N VAL A 16 -9.59 9.40 -0.84
CA VAL A 16 -8.80 10.21 -1.78
C VAL A 16 -9.31 9.93 -3.18
N GLU A 17 -9.76 10.96 -3.86
CA GLU A 17 -10.06 10.89 -5.29
C GLU A 17 -8.74 10.98 -6.06
N LYS A 18 -8.43 9.96 -6.87
CA LYS A 18 -7.20 9.92 -7.66
C LYS A 18 -7.35 10.82 -8.88
N ASP A 19 -6.39 11.72 -9.03
CA ASP A 19 -6.12 12.50 -10.23
C ASP A 19 -4.76 12.10 -10.84
N ASP A 20 -4.37 12.76 -11.93
CA ASP A 20 -3.11 12.50 -12.65
C ASP A 20 -1.85 12.83 -11.82
N THR A 21 -2.01 13.55 -10.71
CA THR A 21 -0.93 13.92 -9.79
C THR A 21 -0.86 13.02 -8.56
N THR A 22 -1.79 12.07 -8.44
CA THR A 22 -1.91 11.21 -7.25
C THR A 22 -0.92 10.05 -7.32
N ASN A 23 0.06 10.04 -6.42
CA ASN A 23 1.04 8.99 -6.28
C ASN A 23 0.93 8.33 -4.90
N ILE A 24 0.91 7.00 -4.87
CA ILE A 24 0.73 6.22 -3.64
C ILE A 24 1.94 5.32 -3.48
N LYS A 25 2.56 5.37 -2.30
CA LYS A 25 3.72 4.53 -1.98
C LYS A 25 3.58 3.95 -0.59
N MET A 26 3.86 2.66 -0.43
CA MET A 26 4.10 2.08 0.88
C MET A 26 5.58 2.20 1.23
N VAL A 27 5.87 2.68 2.44
CA VAL A 27 7.21 2.77 3.00
C VAL A 27 7.14 2.24 4.43
N GLY A 28 7.68 1.03 4.64
CA GLY A 28 7.57 0.33 5.92
C GLY A 28 6.11 0.13 6.32
N ASP A 29 5.77 0.52 7.56
CA ASP A 29 4.43 0.41 8.12
C ASP A 29 3.54 1.64 7.82
N SER A 30 3.85 2.39 6.76
CA SER A 30 3.11 3.60 6.39
C SER A 30 2.76 3.63 4.91
N LEU A 31 1.54 4.07 4.62
CA LEU A 31 1.07 4.43 3.29
C LEU A 31 1.21 5.94 3.12
N ILE A 32 1.94 6.35 2.09
CA ILE A 32 2.16 7.75 1.73
C ILE A 32 1.33 8.03 0.48
N VAL A 33 0.44 9.02 0.58
CA VAL A 33 -0.37 9.50 -0.54
C VAL A 33 0.08 10.92 -0.86
N HIS A 34 0.66 11.10 -2.04
CA HIS A 34 0.99 12.40 -2.61
C HIS A 34 -0.09 12.79 -3.61
N GLN A 35 -0.63 14.00 -3.49
CA GLN A 35 -1.61 14.56 -4.44
C GLN A 35 -1.24 16.02 -4.69
N GLY A 36 -0.71 16.32 -5.88
CA GLY A 36 -0.17 17.63 -6.20
C GLY A 36 0.93 18.06 -5.23
N ILE A 37 0.65 19.05 -4.38
CA ILE A 37 1.56 19.54 -3.32
C ILE A 37 1.25 18.94 -1.93
N GLU A 38 0.11 18.26 -1.79
CA GLU A 38 -0.30 17.66 -0.53
C GLU A 38 0.35 16.29 -0.36
N THR A 39 0.79 16.01 0.85
CA THR A 39 1.35 14.71 1.22
C THR A 39 0.70 14.25 2.49
N GLN A 40 0.13 13.05 2.46
CA GLN A 40 -0.54 12.44 3.59
C GLN A 40 0.13 11.13 3.97
N TYR A 41 0.42 11.01 5.27
CA TYR A 41 1.01 9.83 5.87
C TYR A 41 -0.06 9.09 6.64
N ILE A 42 -0.21 7.80 6.33
CA ILE A 42 -1.22 6.93 6.92
C ILE A 42 -0.47 5.75 7.54
N GLY A 43 -0.44 5.69 8.87
CA GLY A 43 0.14 4.56 9.59
C GLY A 43 -0.72 3.30 9.43
N LEU A 44 -0.17 2.23 8.87
CA LEU A 44 -0.87 0.97 8.62
C LEU A 44 -1.28 0.25 9.91
N ASN A 45 -0.63 0.57 11.03
CA ASN A 45 -0.96 0.01 12.35
C ASN A 45 -2.42 0.25 12.75
N ASP A 46 -3.00 1.38 12.34
CA ASP A 46 -4.37 1.78 12.66
C ASP A 46 -5.35 1.56 11.50
N VAL A 47 -4.86 1.02 10.38
CA VAL A 47 -5.69 0.72 9.21
C VAL A 47 -6.31 -0.67 9.37
N GLU A 48 -7.62 -0.75 9.19
CA GLU A 48 -8.36 -2.01 9.14
C GLU A 48 -8.34 -2.57 7.71
N LYS A 49 -8.63 -1.73 6.73
CA LYS A 49 -8.72 -2.13 5.32
C LYS A 49 -8.48 -0.95 4.38
N ILE A 50 -7.88 -1.22 3.23
CA ILE A 50 -7.75 -0.29 2.11
C ILE A 50 -8.59 -0.85 0.97
N ARG A 51 -9.52 -0.06 0.43
CA ARG A 51 -10.33 -0.39 -0.74
C ARG A 51 -10.02 0.62 -1.81
N GLU A 52 -9.68 0.17 -3.01
CA GLU A 52 -9.52 1.07 -4.14
C GLU A 52 -10.40 0.58 -5.28
N SER A 53 -11.21 1.48 -5.85
CA SER A 53 -12.28 1.10 -6.77
C SER A 53 -11.80 0.46 -8.07
N ARG A 54 -10.52 0.62 -8.45
CA ARG A 54 -9.93 0.04 -9.68
C ARG A 54 -8.43 -0.29 -9.59
N PHE A 55 -7.84 -0.39 -8.40
CA PHE A 55 -6.42 -0.75 -8.32
C PHE A 55 -6.25 -2.24 -8.44
N ASP A 56 -5.42 -2.64 -9.39
CA ASP A 56 -4.90 -3.99 -9.51
C ASP A 56 -3.89 -4.25 -8.37
N PHE A 57 -4.40 -4.39 -7.15
CA PHE A 57 -3.61 -4.79 -5.99
C PHE A 57 -3.12 -6.25 -6.12
N GLY A 58 -3.75 -7.06 -6.97
CA GLY A 58 -3.43 -8.47 -7.16
C GLY A 58 -2.05 -8.70 -7.77
N GLY A 59 -1.69 -7.95 -8.83
CA GLY A 59 -0.40 -8.11 -9.51
C GLY A 59 0.79 -7.68 -8.66
N THR A 60 0.70 -6.49 -8.04
CA THR A 60 1.85 -5.87 -7.35
C THR A 60 2.16 -6.53 -6.00
N PHE A 61 1.15 -6.89 -5.20
CA PHE A 61 1.38 -7.63 -3.96
C PHE A 61 1.94 -9.03 -4.23
N SER A 62 1.43 -9.72 -5.24
CA SER A 62 1.94 -11.05 -5.63
C SER A 62 3.43 -10.97 -6.02
N LEU A 63 3.82 -9.93 -6.74
CA LEU A 63 5.22 -9.71 -7.14
C LEU A 63 6.13 -9.42 -5.93
N ILE A 64 5.70 -8.55 -5.02
CA ILE A 64 6.49 -8.16 -3.83
C ILE A 64 6.65 -9.35 -2.88
N VAL A 65 5.55 -10.06 -2.58
CA VAL A 65 5.58 -11.26 -1.71
C VAL A 65 6.43 -12.36 -2.33
N GLY A 66 6.27 -12.62 -3.64
CA GLY A 66 7.06 -13.62 -4.35
C GLY A 66 8.57 -13.31 -4.33
N THR A 67 8.94 -12.04 -4.51
CA THR A 67 10.34 -11.61 -4.51
C THR A 67 10.97 -11.72 -3.11
N LEU A 68 10.23 -11.36 -2.06
CA LEU A 68 10.68 -11.51 -0.67
C LEU A 68 10.92 -12.98 -0.28
N VAL A 69 9.99 -13.88 -0.65
CA VAL A 69 10.13 -15.31 -0.38
C VAL A 69 11.34 -15.89 -1.12
N LEU A 70 11.58 -15.49 -2.38
CA LEU A 70 12.73 -15.94 -3.15
C LEU A 70 14.07 -15.53 -2.50
N ILE A 71 14.17 -14.30 -2.01
CA ILE A 71 15.39 -13.80 -1.33
C ILE A 71 15.67 -14.59 -0.05
N ILE A 72 14.62 -14.85 0.76
CA ILE A 72 14.76 -15.64 1.98
C ILE A 72 15.24 -17.06 1.66
N LEU A 73 14.69 -17.70 0.61
CA LEU A 73 15.12 -19.04 0.18
C LEU A 73 16.58 -19.07 -0.27
N ILE A 74 17.05 -18.05 -0.97
CA ILE A 74 18.46 -17.93 -1.40
C ILE A 74 19.38 -17.83 -0.18
N ILE A 75 19.03 -16.98 0.80
CA ILE A 75 19.82 -16.79 2.03
C ILE A 75 19.90 -18.10 2.84
N VAL A 76 18.78 -18.79 3.01
CA VAL A 76 18.73 -20.09 3.72
C VAL A 76 19.54 -21.16 2.97
N SER A 77 19.50 -21.16 1.64
CA SER A 77 20.26 -22.11 0.83
C SER A 77 21.77 -21.84 0.84
N CYS A 78 22.21 -20.59 0.97
CA CYS A 78 23.63 -20.24 1.10
C CYS A 78 24.17 -20.38 2.53
N SER A 79 23.30 -20.50 3.53
CA SER A 79 23.70 -20.66 4.94
C SER A 79 23.85 -22.13 5.37
N ARG A 80 23.85 -23.07 4.41
CA ARG A 80 23.95 -24.52 4.60
C ARG A 80 25.20 -25.05 3.93
#